data_AF-A0A367ITG7-F1
#
_entry.id   AF-A0A367ITG7-F1
#
_cell.length_a   1.000
_cell.length_b   1.000
_cell.length_c   1.000
_cell.angle_alpha   90.00
_cell.angle_beta   90.00
_cell.angle_gamma   90.00
#
_symmetry.space_group_name_H-M   'P 1'
#
loop_
_entity.id
_entity.type
_entity.pdbx_description
1 polymer ?
#
loop_
_entity_poly.entity_id
_entity_poly.type
_entity_poly.pdbx_seq_one_letter_code
_entity_poly.pdbx_strand_id
1 'polypeptide(L)'
;MIETTKFQPREVRLQAICDELKLAHKDNSSYYNADGIIINNKHKIEVAAVETTGPFHLSNNSKETQDYTKTGYGLVSMLHFIGRKFPYGNCDIFKRIGVFFIQVT
;
A
#
# COMPACT_ATOMS: atom_id res chain seq x y z
N MET A 1 0.09 20.31 1.16
CA MET A 1 0.39 18.86 1.26
C MET A 1 -0.68 18.01 0.57
N ILE A 2 -1.97 18.40 0.65
CA ILE A 2 -3.11 17.69 0.05
C ILE A 2 -3.17 17.83 -1.49
N GLU A 3 -2.72 18.96 -2.06
CA GLU A 3 -2.77 19.20 -3.52
C GLU A 3 -1.94 18.21 -4.36
N THR A 4 -1.02 17.47 -3.74
CA THR A 4 -0.16 16.49 -4.42
C THR A 4 -0.59 15.05 -4.23
N THR A 5 -1.61 14.78 -3.41
CA THR A 5 -2.12 13.44 -3.15
C THR A 5 -3.34 13.14 -4.02
N LYS A 6 -3.30 12.03 -4.75
CA LYS A 6 -4.39 11.56 -5.61
C LYS A 6 -4.89 10.22 -5.11
N PHE A 7 -6.20 10.13 -4.92
CA PHE A 7 -6.87 8.85 -4.74
C PHE A 7 -7.09 8.20 -6.10
N GLN A 8 -6.72 6.93 -6.22
CA GLN A 8 -6.97 6.11 -7.39
C GLN A 8 -7.89 4.94 -6.98
N PRO A 9 -9.18 5.01 -7.31
CA PRO A 9 -10.10 3.91 -7.06
C PRO A 9 -9.89 2.77 -8.07
N ARG A 10 -10.38 1.57 -7.73
CA ARG A 10 -10.32 0.28 -8.46
C ARG A 10 -9.11 -0.58 -8.07
N GLU A 11 -9.12 -1.84 -8.52
CA GLU A 11 -7.95 -2.74 -8.38
C GLU A 11 -6.70 -2.08 -8.98
N VAL A 12 -5.78 -1.67 -8.11
CA VAL A 12 -4.49 -1.12 -8.47
C VAL A 12 -3.40 -2.01 -7.92
N ARG A 13 -2.48 -2.41 -8.80
CA ARG A 13 -1.28 -3.13 -8.39
C ARG A 13 -0.36 -2.21 -7.60
N LEU A 14 -0.01 -2.63 -6.38
CA LEU A 14 0.87 -1.88 -5.50
C LEU A 14 2.30 -1.85 -6.06
N GLN A 15 2.76 -0.69 -6.49
CA GLN A 15 4.07 -0.54 -7.15
C GLN A 15 5.21 -0.82 -6.18
N ALA A 16 5.05 -0.48 -4.89
CA ALA A 16 6.02 -0.79 -3.86
C ALA A 16 6.32 -2.30 -3.82
N ILE A 17 5.32 -3.17 -3.92
CA ILE A 17 5.53 -4.63 -3.94
C ILE A 17 6.27 -5.05 -5.21
N CYS A 18 5.91 -4.52 -6.37
CA CYS A 18 6.64 -4.82 -7.60
C CYS A 18 8.12 -4.45 -7.50
N ASP A 19 8.43 -3.33 -6.86
CA ASP A 19 9.81 -2.89 -6.68
C ASP A 19 10.56 -3.74 -5.65
N GLU A 20 9.87 -4.24 -4.62
CA GLU A 20 10.43 -5.23 -3.67
C GLU A 20 10.68 -6.59 -4.33
N LEU A 21 9.77 -7.08 -5.16
CA LEU A 21 9.94 -8.35 -5.88
C LEU A 21 11.13 -8.28 -6.85
N LYS A 22 11.28 -7.17 -7.57
CA LYS A 22 12.45 -6.92 -8.43
C LYS A 22 13.76 -6.94 -7.64
N LEU A 23 13.80 -6.32 -6.46
CA LEU A 23 14.97 -6.38 -5.59
C LEU A 23 15.28 -7.80 -5.12
N ALA A 24 14.25 -8.57 -4.80
CA ALA A 24 14.39 -9.95 -4.33
C ALA A 24 14.72 -10.95 -5.45
N HIS A 25 14.91 -10.47 -6.70
CA HIS A 25 15.06 -11.32 -7.90
C HIS A 25 13.94 -12.36 -8.02
N LYS A 26 12.73 -12.01 -7.55
CA LYS A 26 11.53 -12.86 -7.66
C LYS A 26 10.71 -12.43 -8.86
N ASP A 27 10.02 -13.40 -9.44
CA ASP A 27 9.10 -13.13 -10.54
C ASP A 27 7.91 -12.28 -10.04
N ASN A 28 7.36 -11.47 -10.94
CA ASN A 28 6.24 -10.55 -10.64
C ASN A 28 4.89 -11.28 -10.52
N SER A 29 4.89 -12.58 -10.20
CA SER A 29 3.69 -13.40 -10.03
C SER A 29 3.07 -13.24 -8.64
N SER A 30 3.85 -12.88 -7.63
CA SER A 30 3.40 -12.66 -6.24
C SER A 30 3.02 -11.20 -5.95
N TYR A 31 2.30 -10.56 -6.86
CA TYR A 31 1.87 -9.17 -6.72
C TYR A 31 0.60 -9.05 -5.87
N TYR A 32 0.36 -7.82 -5.41
CA TYR A 32 -0.83 -7.46 -4.65
C TYR A 32 -1.57 -6.34 -5.37
N ASN A 33 -2.87 -6.55 -5.57
CA ASN A 33 -3.80 -5.53 -6.03
C ASN A 33 -4.62 -5.08 -4.83
N ALA A 34 -4.65 -3.78 -4.56
CA ALA A 34 -5.54 -3.16 -3.58
C ALA A 34 -6.77 -2.59 -4.30
N ASP A 35 -7.93 -2.56 -3.66
CA ASP A 35 -9.17 -1.96 -4.18
C ASP A 35 -9.10 -0.44 -4.39
N GLY A 36 -8.08 0.20 -3.81
CA GLY A 36 -7.69 1.56 -4.14
C GLY A 36 -6.40 1.97 -3.45
N ILE A 37 -5.79 3.04 -3.93
CA ILE A 37 -4.57 3.60 -3.31
C ILE A 37 -4.61 5.12 -3.26
N ILE A 38 -3.95 5.70 -2.26
CA ILE A 38 -3.62 7.12 -2.22
C ILE A 38 -2.14 7.26 -2.55
N ILE A 39 -1.84 8.04 -3.58
CA ILE A 39 -0.48 8.28 -4.07
C ILE A 39 -0.12 9.73 -3.86
N ASN A 40 1.06 10.00 -3.32
CA ASN A 40 1.67 11.32 -3.42
C ASN A 40 2.38 11.43 -4.79
N ASN A 41 1.78 12.17 -5.73
CA ASN A 41 2.31 12.30 -7.10
C ASN A 41 3.65 13.02 -7.17
N LYS A 42 3.85 14.03 -6.31
CA LYS A 42 5.11 14.81 -6.27
C LYS A 42 6.28 13.91 -5.91
N HIS A 43 6.10 13.06 -4.92
CA HIS A 43 7.15 12.17 -4.42
C HIS A 43 7.09 10.78 -5.04
N LYS A 44 6.06 10.47 -5.84
CA LYS A 44 5.78 9.13 -6.41
C LYS A 44 5.92 8.05 -5.34
N ILE A 45 5.19 8.21 -4.24
CA ILE A 45 5.11 7.23 -3.14
C ILE A 45 3.64 6.91 -2.89
N GLU A 46 3.37 5.64 -2.63
CA GLU A 46 2.07 5.17 -2.16
C GLU A 46 2.01 5.42 -0.65
N VAL A 47 0.96 6.10 -0.18
CA VAL A 47 0.81 6.50 1.24
C VAL A 47 -0.40 5.86 1.91
N ALA A 48 -1.35 5.36 1.14
CA ALA A 48 -2.41 4.51 1.68
C ALA A 48 -2.83 3.43 0.69
N ALA A 49 -3.17 2.26 1.21
CA ALA A 49 -3.89 1.21 0.50
C ALA A 49 -5.30 1.09 1.11
N VAL A 50 -6.30 0.92 0.24
CA VAL A 50 -7.71 0.78 0.57
C VAL A 50 -8.14 -0.62 0.14
N GLU A 51 -8.81 -1.34 1.03
CA GLU A 51 -9.43 -2.63 0.73
C GLU A 51 -10.89 -2.64 1.17
N THR A 52 -11.71 -3.34 0.40
CA THR A 52 -13.12 -3.59 0.70
C THR A 52 -13.33 -5.08 1.01
N THR A 53 -13.72 -5.39 2.25
CA THR A 53 -13.96 -6.78 2.65
C THR A 53 -15.32 -7.22 2.14
N GLY A 54 -15.33 -7.87 0.99
CA GLY A 54 -16.53 -8.54 0.47
C GLY A 54 -17.64 -7.59 -0.02
N PRO A 55 -18.78 -8.14 -0.43
CA PRO A 55 -19.93 -7.34 -0.84
C PRO A 55 -20.45 -6.51 0.33
N PHE A 56 -20.95 -5.31 0.04
CA PHE A 56 -21.54 -4.41 1.03
C PHE A 56 -22.54 -5.16 1.95
N HIS A 57 -22.33 -5.06 3.27
CA HIS A 57 -23.13 -5.72 4.31
C HIS A 57 -23.08 -7.26 4.37
N LEU A 58 -22.09 -7.90 3.75
CA LEU A 58 -21.87 -9.35 3.85
C LEU A 58 -20.53 -9.64 4.52
N SER A 59 -20.58 -10.01 5.80
CA SER A 59 -19.40 -10.43 6.55
C SER A 59 -18.82 -11.72 5.95
N ASN A 60 -17.56 -11.67 5.53
CA ASN A 60 -16.82 -12.84 5.07
C ASN A 60 -15.45 -12.90 5.77
N ASN A 61 -15.42 -13.53 6.95
CA ASN A 61 -14.25 -13.58 7.83
C ASN A 61 -13.00 -14.17 7.14
N SER A 62 -13.18 -15.09 6.18
CA SER A 62 -12.08 -15.68 5.41
C SER A 62 -11.44 -14.64 4.48
N LYS A 63 -12.26 -13.87 3.76
CA LYS A 63 -11.79 -12.75 2.94
C LYS A 63 -11.14 -11.67 3.79
N GLU A 64 -11.77 -11.31 4.91
CA GLU A 64 -11.24 -10.30 5.83
C GLU A 64 -9.82 -10.68 6.31
N THR A 65 -9.61 -11.92 6.73
CA THR A 65 -8.30 -12.43 7.16
C THR A 65 -7.27 -12.38 6.02
N GLN A 66 -7.70 -12.74 4.81
CA GLN A 66 -6.85 -12.67 3.63
C GLN A 66 -6.45 -11.23 3.32
N ASP A 67 -7.38 -10.29 3.39
CA ASP A 67 -7.16 -8.88 3.08
C ASP A 67 -6.26 -8.23 4.15
N TYR A 68 -6.40 -8.57 5.43
CA TYR A 68 -5.44 -8.19 6.47
C TYR A 68 -4.02 -8.71 6.20
N THR A 69 -3.88 -9.96 5.76
CA THR A 69 -2.58 -10.56 5.47
C THR A 69 -1.90 -9.88 4.28
N LYS A 70 -2.65 -9.68 3.18
CA LYS A 70 -2.18 -8.94 2.01
C LYS A 70 -1.76 -7.52 2.37
N THR A 71 -2.57 -6.86 3.20
CA THR A 71 -2.33 -5.52 3.69
C THR A 71 -1.03 -5.41 4.47
N GLY A 72 -0.80 -6.31 5.43
CA GLY A 72 0.42 -6.29 6.24
C GLY A 72 1.67 -6.35 5.34
N TYR A 73 1.63 -7.20 4.31
CA TYR A 73 2.69 -7.27 3.32
C TYR A 73 2.82 -5.97 2.50
N GLY A 74 1.70 -5.43 2.00
CA GLY A 74 1.66 -4.16 1.27
C GLY A 74 2.24 -2.98 2.04
N LEU A 75 1.83 -2.80 3.30
CA LEU A 75 2.31 -1.72 4.17
C LEU A 75 3.81 -1.80 4.41
N VAL A 76 4.35 -3.00 4.70
CA VAL A 76 5.78 -3.18 4.90
C VAL A 76 6.56 -2.86 3.62
N SER A 77 6.08 -3.30 2.46
CA SER A 77 6.69 -2.95 1.18
C SER A 77 6.66 -1.46 0.89
N MET A 78 5.54 -0.77 1.16
CA MET A 78 5.44 0.69 1.02
C MET A 78 6.42 1.42 1.94
N LEU A 79 6.52 1.00 3.20
CA LEU A 79 7.47 1.56 4.16
C LEU A 79 8.91 1.34 3.72
N HIS A 80 9.25 0.13 3.26
CA HIS A 80 10.60 -0.17 2.78
C HIS A 80 10.94 0.65 1.53
N PHE A 81 10.00 0.80 0.59
CA PHE A 81 10.17 1.66 -0.58
C PHE A 81 10.47 3.11 -0.21
N ILE A 82 9.69 3.69 0.73
CA ILE A 82 9.94 5.06 1.22
C ILE A 82 11.32 5.12 1.92
N GLY A 83 11.66 4.10 2.71
CA GLY A 83 12.96 3.91 3.36
C GLY A 83 14.13 4.06 2.39
N ARG A 84 14.06 3.33 1.28
CA ARG A 84 15.09 3.35 0.22
C ARG A 84 15.10 4.67 -0.55
N LYS A 85 13.93 5.28 -0.76
CA LYS A 85 13.80 6.54 -1.50
C LYS A 85 14.34 7.75 -0.72
N PHE A 86 14.24 7.72 0.59
CA PHE A 86 14.72 8.77 1.49
C PHE A 86 15.71 8.18 2.52
N PRO A 87 16.91 7.78 2.08
CA PRO A 87 17.87 7.04 2.92
C PRO A 87 18.40 7.86 4.11
N TYR A 88 18.31 9.19 4.03
CA TYR A 88 18.69 10.11 5.11
C TYR A 88 17.49 10.60 5.93
N GLY A 89 16.29 10.05 5.70
CA GLY A 89 15.12 10.34 6.52
C GLY A 89 15.33 9.80 7.94
N ASN A 90 15.07 10.62 8.95
CA ASN A 90 15.05 10.14 10.32
C ASN A 90 13.67 9.55 10.67
N CYS A 91 13.58 8.78 11.75
CA CYS A 91 12.33 8.16 12.19
C CYS A 91 11.19 9.18 12.36
N ASP A 92 11.48 10.42 12.75
CA ASP A 92 10.47 11.46 12.93
C ASP A 92 9.88 11.92 11.59
N ILE A 93 10.68 11.98 10.53
CA ILE A 93 10.21 12.24 9.16
C ILE A 93 9.35 11.07 8.66
N PHE A 94 9.77 9.82 8.90
CA PHE A 94 8.99 8.65 8.51
C PHE A 94 7.63 8.59 9.20
N LYS A 95 7.58 8.90 10.50
CA LYS A 95 6.32 9.00 11.25
C LYS A 95 5.38 10.07 10.67
N ARG A 96 5.92 11.16 10.12
CA ARG A 96 5.15 12.23 9.49
C ARG A 96 4.63 11.87 8.10
N ILE A 97 5.31 10.99 7.37
CA ILE A 97 4.83 10.53 6.06
C ILE A 97 3.57 9.69 6.27
N GLY A 98 3.61 8.76 7.23
CA GLY A 98 2.48 7.88 7.59
C GLY A 98 2.06 6.98 6.44
N VAL A 99 2.18 5.66 6.61
CA VAL A 99 1.57 4.72 5.66
C VAL A 99 0.31 4.17 6.31
N PHE A 100 -0.83 4.33 5.63
CA PHE A 100 -2.13 3.98 6.17
C PHE A 100 -2.71 2.78 5.45
N PHE A 101 -3.42 1.96 6.21
CA PHE A 101 -4.34 0.99 5.66
C PHE A 101 -5.76 1.40 6.00
N ILE A 102 -6.63 1.39 4.99
CA ILE A 102 -8.04 1.72 5.13
C ILE A 102 -8.84 0.47 4.77
N GLN A 103 -9.36 -0.19 5.79
CA GLN A 103 -10.32 -1.27 5.62
C GLN A 103 -11.73 -0.69 5.57
N VAL A 104 -12.46 -0.99 4.50
CA VAL A 104 -13.89 -0.74 4.39
C VAL A 104 -14.61 -2.09 4.53
N THR A 105 -15.54 -2.18 5.47
CA THR A 105 -16.34 -3.38 5.79
C THR A 105 -17.84 -3.11 5.61
#